data_AF-A0AAJ2TF03-F1
#
_entry.id   AF-A0AAJ2TF03-F1
#
_cell.length_a   1.000
_cell.length_b   1.000
_cell.length_c   1.000
_cell.angle_alpha   90.00
_cell.angle_beta   90.00
_cell.angle_gamma   90.00
#
_symmetry.space_group_name_H-M   'P 1'
#
loop_
_entity.id
_entity.type
_entity.pdbx_description
1 polymer ?
#
loop_
_entity_poly.entity_id
_entity_poly.type
_entity_poly.pdbx_seq_one_letter_code
_entity_poly.pdbx_strand_id
1 'polypeptide(L)'
;MSKKKPLHIVFFIITIIFIICALISYIIYINQMKEPTDIIPDFFISISSLVISFIALIIALITYFSIDSVNNVTSMEGNVLENPNYTIAYSEMIKSFSNCKVKSEFEKKLLEKVCPAFNNKTLTCIQFADFIQNVIDHIIWFAYVDFKGAQLRNECTKLIQYLERELQRYSSLSNGLQYILNENIKLIKYVLDYQEERSLNRDTVCRLEDIRGKMLQNPISQIVYYNYLGLYYRNKANTLLRQCNSQNNEFSFEYMKSILQYNYNPKVVKEINILLNRARFNFDLADELAKTDILWQGYTQYNLARTFVMEYLINTTVEDLTYNYARSALSVRDVVCFLYRSANDSYLNEMFYKEYTYADNLLKEFKKLTTFVNDKVSS
;
A
#
# COMPACT_ATOMS: atom_id res chain seq x y z
N MET A 1 14.85 20.86 -13.93
CA MET A 1 14.44 22.00 -14.80
C MET A 1 13.97 21.45 -16.14
N SER A 2 12.66 21.25 -16.32
CA SER A 2 12.10 20.86 -17.61
C SER A 2 12.21 22.05 -18.58
N LYS A 3 12.91 21.87 -19.70
CA LYS A 3 13.06 22.87 -20.76
C LYS A 3 11.68 23.16 -21.36
N LYS A 4 10.99 24.20 -20.87
CA LYS A 4 9.85 24.83 -21.56
C LYS A 4 10.32 25.54 -22.85
N LYS A 5 10.82 24.82 -23.84
CA LYS A 5 11.11 25.32 -25.21
C LYS A 5 10.94 24.13 -26.17
N PRO A 6 9.85 24.10 -26.96
CA PRO A 6 9.85 24.86 -28.22
C PRO A 6 8.48 25.50 -28.58
N LEU A 7 7.51 25.63 -27.66
CA LEU A 7 6.16 26.11 -27.98
C LEU A 7 6.17 27.53 -28.58
N HIS A 8 6.90 28.45 -27.95
CA HIS A 8 7.06 29.82 -28.45
C HIS A 8 7.77 29.87 -29.80
N ILE A 9 8.67 28.92 -30.09
CA ILE A 9 9.39 28.85 -31.36
C ILE A 9 8.46 28.36 -32.47
N VAL A 10 7.62 27.36 -32.21
CA VAL A 10 6.62 26.87 -33.16
C VAL A 10 5.59 27.95 -33.48
N PHE A 11 5.02 28.62 -32.47
CA PHE A 11 4.10 29.75 -32.70
C PHE A 11 4.78 30.91 -33.42
N PHE A 12 6.05 31.20 -33.12
CA PHE A 12 6.82 32.24 -33.79
C PHE A 12 7.05 31.91 -35.27
N ILE A 13 7.44 30.66 -35.61
CA ILE A 13 7.62 30.21 -37.00
C ILE A 13 6.30 30.29 -37.76
N ILE A 14 5.21 29.82 -37.17
CA ILE A 14 3.86 29.86 -37.75
C ILE A 14 3.44 31.32 -38.01
N THR A 15 3.68 32.22 -37.05
CA THR A 15 3.39 33.65 -37.19
C THR A 15 4.23 34.30 -38.31
N ILE A 16 5.51 33.95 -38.44
CA ILE A 16 6.36 34.42 -39.54
C ILE A 16 5.82 33.94 -40.90
N ILE A 17 5.43 32.68 -41.01
CA ILE A 17 4.85 32.12 -42.25
C ILE A 17 3.58 32.90 -42.62
N PHE A 18 2.71 33.19 -41.65
CA PHE A 18 1.51 34.01 -41.89
C PHE A 18 1.83 35.42 -42.38
N ILE A 19 2.80 36.09 -41.75
CA ILE A 19 3.24 37.43 -42.17
C ILE A 19 3.78 37.39 -43.60
N ILE A 20 4.60 36.38 -43.96
CA ILE A 20 5.13 36.22 -45.31
C ILE A 20 3.98 35.99 -46.31
N CYS A 21 3.03 35.11 -46.01
CA CYS A 21 1.86 34.88 -46.86
C CYS A 21 1.01 36.15 -47.02
N ALA A 22 0.78 36.90 -45.95
CA ALA A 22 0.04 38.16 -45.99
C ALA A 22 0.76 39.22 -46.84
N LEU A 23 2.09 39.33 -46.73
CA LEU A 23 2.90 40.23 -47.54
C LEU A 23 2.87 39.84 -49.03
N ILE A 24 3.01 38.56 -49.35
CA ILE A 24 2.92 38.05 -50.73
C ILE A 24 1.53 38.34 -51.30
N SER A 25 0.46 38.04 -50.56
CA SER A 25 -0.91 38.35 -50.97
C SER A 25 -1.13 39.85 -51.20
N TYR A 26 -0.58 40.71 -50.33
CA TYR A 26 -0.66 42.17 -50.49
C TYR A 26 0.08 42.67 -51.73
N ILE A 27 1.26 42.13 -52.02
CA ILE A 27 2.03 42.45 -53.23
C ILE A 27 1.26 42.02 -54.49
N ILE A 28 0.66 40.83 -54.48
CA ILE A 28 -0.18 40.34 -55.59
C ILE A 28 -1.39 41.26 -55.79
N TYR A 29 -2.08 41.66 -54.71
CA TYR A 29 -3.22 42.57 -54.76
C TYR A 29 -2.90 43.91 -55.41
N ILE A 30 -1.78 44.55 -55.01
CA ILE A 30 -1.35 45.82 -55.59
C ILE A 30 -1.01 45.68 -57.09
N ASN A 31 -0.37 44.58 -57.48
CA ASN A 31 0.05 44.37 -58.86
C ASN A 31 -1.13 43.99 -59.79
N GLN A 32 -2.16 43.33 -59.27
CA GLN A 32 -3.35 42.90 -60.04
C GLN A 32 -4.46 43.95 -60.16
N MET A 33 -4.41 45.04 -59.38
CA MET A 33 -5.32 46.21 -59.52
C MET A 33 -5.25 46.93 -60.89
N LYS A 34 -4.43 46.44 -61.83
CA LYS A 34 -4.32 46.95 -63.21
C LYS A 34 -5.12 46.14 -64.24
N GLU A 35 -5.76 45.03 -63.86
CA GLU A 35 -6.47 44.09 -64.75
C GLU A 35 -7.92 43.82 -64.27
N PRO A 36 -8.83 43.25 -65.10
CA PRO A 36 -10.28 43.43 -64.94
C PRO A 36 -10.87 42.78 -63.68
N THR A 37 -12.04 43.29 -63.29
CA THR A 37 -12.74 43.14 -62.01
C THR A 37 -13.08 41.70 -61.55
N ASP A 38 -12.97 40.69 -62.42
CA ASP A 38 -13.39 39.31 -62.15
C ASP A 38 -12.40 38.52 -61.26
N ILE A 39 -11.17 39.01 -61.06
CA ILE A 39 -10.13 38.32 -60.26
C ILE A 39 -10.27 38.65 -58.75
N ILE A 40 -10.99 39.72 -58.41
CA ILE A 40 -11.13 40.22 -57.04
C ILE A 40 -11.86 39.22 -56.12
N PRO A 41 -13.00 38.60 -56.51
CA PRO A 41 -13.69 37.64 -55.66
C PRO A 41 -12.85 36.38 -55.34
N ASP A 42 -12.14 35.84 -56.32
CA ASP A 42 -11.29 34.66 -56.15
C ASP A 42 -10.11 34.92 -55.21
N PHE A 43 -9.55 36.14 -55.26
CA PHE A 43 -8.53 36.60 -54.32
C PHE A 43 -9.08 36.69 -52.89
N PHE A 44 -10.27 37.26 -52.69
CA PHE A 44 -10.91 37.33 -51.37
C PHE A 44 -11.26 35.94 -50.82
N ILE A 45 -11.75 35.04 -51.66
CA ILE A 45 -12.04 33.64 -51.29
C ILE A 45 -10.74 32.94 -50.86
N SER A 46 -9.65 33.12 -51.62
CA SER A 46 -8.35 32.51 -51.33
C SER A 46 -7.74 33.01 -50.02
N ILE A 47 -7.77 34.32 -49.76
CA ILE A 47 -7.31 34.89 -48.48
C ILE A 47 -8.18 34.39 -47.33
N SER A 48 -9.50 34.41 -47.50
CA SER A 48 -10.42 33.95 -46.45
C SER A 48 -10.18 32.48 -46.12
N SER A 49 -9.95 31.64 -47.13
CA SER A 49 -9.62 30.22 -46.96
C SER A 49 -8.27 30.01 -46.26
N LEU A 50 -7.26 30.83 -46.59
CA LEU A 50 -5.96 30.82 -45.90
C LEU A 50 -6.10 31.18 -44.42
N VAL A 51 -6.87 32.22 -44.10
CA VAL A 51 -7.12 32.65 -42.72
C VAL A 51 -7.88 31.56 -41.93
N ILE A 52 -8.92 30.97 -42.52
CA ILE A 52 -9.67 29.87 -41.90
C ILE A 52 -8.76 28.66 -41.62
N SER A 53 -7.92 28.28 -42.59
CA SER A 53 -6.97 27.18 -42.45
C SER A 53 -5.94 27.42 -41.34
N PHE A 54 -5.51 28.68 -41.19
CA PHE A 54 -4.55 29.07 -40.17
C PHE A 54 -5.15 29.05 -38.77
N ILE A 55 -6.39 29.53 -38.61
CA ILE A 55 -7.13 29.44 -37.36
C ILE A 55 -7.33 27.96 -36.99
N ALA A 56 -7.70 27.12 -37.96
CA ALA A 56 -7.85 25.68 -37.74
C ALA A 56 -6.54 25.02 -37.28
N LEU A 57 -5.39 25.40 -37.86
CA LEU A 57 -4.07 24.91 -37.46
C LEU A 57 -3.72 25.33 -36.01
N ILE A 58 -4.01 26.57 -35.63
CA ILE A 58 -3.79 27.06 -34.25
C ILE A 58 -4.64 26.26 -33.26
N ILE A 59 -5.93 26.07 -33.55
CA ILE A 59 -6.82 25.28 -32.71
C ILE A 59 -6.30 23.86 -32.58
N ALA A 60 -5.94 23.20 -33.69
CA ALA A 60 -5.40 21.86 -33.69
C ALA A 60 -4.11 21.73 -32.86
N LEU A 61 -3.20 22.71 -32.94
CA LEU A 61 -1.97 22.74 -32.13
C LEU A 61 -2.28 22.93 -30.65
N ILE A 62 -3.15 23.87 -30.29
CA ILE A 62 -3.58 24.08 -28.90
C ILE A 62 -4.20 22.79 -28.35
N THR A 63 -5.07 22.14 -29.12
CA THR A 63 -5.68 20.85 -28.75
C THR A 63 -4.63 19.77 -28.57
N TYR A 64 -3.71 19.60 -29.53
CA TYR A 64 -2.63 18.61 -29.45
C TYR A 64 -1.75 18.80 -28.21
N PHE A 65 -1.27 20.03 -27.96
CA PHE A 65 -0.43 20.30 -26.79
C PHE A 65 -1.20 20.20 -25.47
N SER A 66 -2.49 20.53 -25.47
CA SER A 66 -3.34 20.33 -24.30
C SER A 66 -3.47 18.84 -23.98
N ILE A 67 -3.71 18.00 -24.99
CA ILE A 67 -3.78 16.54 -24.84
C ILE A 67 -2.44 15.98 -24.36
N ASP A 68 -1.32 16.40 -24.97
CA ASP A 68 0.01 15.93 -24.60
C ASP A 68 0.42 16.34 -23.17
N SER A 69 0.09 17.57 -22.77
CA SER A 69 0.32 18.03 -21.40
C SER A 69 -0.55 17.28 -20.39
N VAL A 70 -1.81 16.98 -20.73
CA VAL A 70 -2.69 16.18 -19.88
C VAL A 70 -2.14 14.76 -19.77
N ASN A 71 -1.80 14.11 -20.89
CA ASN A 71 -1.26 12.76 -20.93
C ASN A 71 0.05 12.63 -20.11
N ASN A 72 0.96 13.59 -20.20
CA ASN A 72 2.18 13.56 -19.39
C ASN A 72 1.91 13.66 -17.87
N VAL A 73 0.80 14.29 -17.47
CA VAL A 73 0.41 14.44 -16.06
C VAL A 73 -0.45 13.26 -15.59
N THR A 74 -1.30 12.71 -16.45
CA THR A 74 -2.30 11.67 -16.12
C THR A 74 -1.92 10.25 -16.52
N SER A 75 -0.89 10.07 -17.37
CA SER A 75 -0.42 8.72 -17.75
C SER A 75 0.03 7.96 -16.50
N MET A 76 -0.33 6.67 -16.49
CA MET A 76 0.09 5.67 -15.50
C MET A 76 0.70 4.44 -16.18
N GLU A 77 1.12 4.55 -17.44
CA GLU A 77 1.75 3.44 -18.15
C GLU A 77 3.02 3.00 -17.41
N GLY A 78 3.08 1.71 -17.04
CA GLY A 78 4.18 1.16 -16.25
C GLY A 78 4.20 1.58 -14.78
N ASN A 79 3.09 2.04 -14.21
CA ASN A 79 3.04 2.40 -12.80
C ASN A 79 3.27 1.19 -11.87
N VAL A 80 3.86 1.46 -10.72
CA VAL A 80 4.27 0.43 -9.76
C VAL A 80 3.10 -0.29 -9.09
N LEU A 81 1.92 0.32 -8.99
CA LEU A 81 0.73 -0.26 -8.34
C LEU A 81 0.08 -1.37 -9.19
N GLU A 82 0.38 -1.41 -10.49
CA GLU A 82 -0.09 -2.43 -11.42
C GLU A 82 0.98 -3.46 -11.79
N ASN A 83 2.20 -3.34 -11.25
CA ASN A 83 3.28 -4.27 -11.56
C ASN A 83 3.10 -5.61 -10.79
N PRO A 84 2.80 -6.73 -11.48
CA PRO A 84 2.60 -8.02 -10.82
C PRO A 84 3.90 -8.65 -10.30
N ASN A 85 5.05 -8.16 -10.78
CA ASN A 85 6.38 -8.67 -10.43
C ASN A 85 7.10 -7.75 -9.43
N TYR A 86 6.38 -6.83 -8.79
CA TYR A 86 6.97 -5.90 -7.85
C TYR A 86 7.50 -6.63 -6.59
N THR A 87 8.70 -6.27 -6.15
CA THR A 87 9.34 -6.81 -4.95
C THR A 87 10.07 -5.70 -4.20
N ILE A 88 10.18 -5.83 -2.88
CA ILE A 88 10.86 -4.83 -2.04
C ILE A 88 12.28 -5.27 -1.72
N ALA A 89 13.23 -4.36 -1.88
CA ALA A 89 14.61 -4.54 -1.43
C ALA A 89 14.75 -4.31 0.09
N TYR A 90 14.16 -5.19 0.90
CA TYR A 90 14.10 -5.01 2.36
C TYR A 90 15.45 -4.88 3.05
N SER A 91 16.51 -5.49 2.50
CA SER A 91 17.87 -5.30 3.01
C SER A 91 18.33 -3.84 2.95
N GLU A 92 17.96 -3.10 1.91
CA GLU A 92 18.30 -1.68 1.77
C GLU A 92 17.45 -0.83 2.73
N MET A 93 16.16 -1.15 2.81
CA MET A 93 15.23 -0.48 3.71
C MET A 93 15.67 -0.63 5.17
N ILE A 94 16.07 -1.82 5.59
CA ILE A 94 16.54 -2.10 6.96
C ILE A 94 17.88 -1.40 7.24
N LYS A 95 18.82 -1.42 6.29
CA LYS A 95 20.07 -0.65 6.40
C LYS A 95 19.81 0.83 6.62
N SER A 96 18.76 1.37 6.00
CA SER A 96 18.39 2.76 6.22
C SER A 96 17.97 3.06 7.66
N PHE A 97 17.58 2.07 8.47
CA PHE A 97 17.27 2.22 9.90
C PHE A 97 18.40 1.79 10.84
N SER A 98 19.56 1.35 10.32
CA SER A 98 20.65 0.76 11.14
C SER A 98 21.21 1.70 12.22
N ASN A 99 21.10 3.01 11.99
CA ASN A 99 21.65 4.03 12.88
C ASN A 99 20.64 4.53 13.92
N CYS A 100 19.37 4.10 13.83
CA CYS A 100 18.35 4.45 14.82
C CYS A 100 18.57 3.59 16.07
N LYS A 101 19.11 4.17 17.14
CA LYS A 101 19.43 3.48 18.39
C LYS A 101 18.23 3.35 19.32
N VAL A 102 17.33 4.33 19.26
CA VAL A 102 16.15 4.40 20.11
C VAL A 102 14.87 4.52 19.29
N LYS A 103 13.74 4.18 19.92
CA LYS A 103 12.41 4.21 19.31
C LYS A 103 12.06 5.55 18.65
N SER A 104 12.34 6.68 19.31
CA SER A 104 12.01 8.02 18.81
C SER A 104 12.78 8.37 17.53
N GLU A 105 14.04 7.96 17.40
CA GLU A 105 14.83 8.14 16.17
C GLU A 105 14.27 7.31 15.01
N PHE A 106 13.86 6.07 15.31
CA PHE A 106 13.22 5.20 14.33
C PHE A 106 11.89 5.77 13.84
N GLU A 107 11.02 6.21 14.76
CA GLU A 107 9.73 6.84 14.44
C GLU A 107 9.91 8.09 13.56
N LYS A 108 10.84 8.98 13.94
CA LYS A 108 11.15 10.16 13.16
C LYS A 108 11.62 9.80 11.75
N LYS A 109 12.55 8.85 11.62
CA LYS A 109 13.09 8.44 10.34
C LYS A 109 12.08 7.72 9.45
N LEU A 110 11.19 6.93 10.05
CA LEU A 110 10.09 6.28 9.34
C LEU A 110 9.14 7.34 8.76
N LEU A 111 8.76 8.33 9.57
CA LEU A 111 7.95 9.46 9.12
C LEU A 111 8.64 10.27 8.01
N GLU A 112 9.94 10.54 8.12
CA GLU A 112 10.70 11.22 7.06
C GLU A 112 10.67 10.45 5.72
N LYS A 113 10.58 9.11 5.76
CA LYS A 113 10.53 8.24 4.57
C LYS A 113 9.15 8.11 3.95
N VAL A 114 8.09 8.13 4.74
CA VAL A 114 6.70 8.00 4.24
C VAL A 114 5.99 9.34 4.06
N CYS A 115 6.49 10.41 4.69
CA CYS A 115 6.00 11.77 4.53
C CYS A 115 6.96 12.76 3.83
N PRO A 116 7.93 12.37 2.96
CA PRO A 116 8.84 13.33 2.33
C PRO A 116 8.10 14.34 1.43
N ALA A 117 6.87 14.01 1.02
CA ALA A 117 6.02 14.80 0.14
C ALA A 117 5.31 16.00 0.81
N PHE A 118 5.37 16.18 2.14
CA PHE A 118 4.84 17.42 2.74
C PHE A 118 5.57 18.67 2.22
N ASN A 119 6.83 18.52 1.77
CA ASN A 119 7.61 19.60 1.21
C ASN A 119 7.73 19.55 -0.33
N ASN A 120 7.53 18.39 -0.97
CA ASN A 120 7.65 18.20 -2.41
C ASN A 120 6.31 17.73 -3.01
N LYS A 121 5.68 18.58 -3.85
CA LYS A 121 4.43 18.23 -4.54
C LYS A 121 4.66 17.12 -5.57
N THR A 122 3.81 16.10 -5.60
CA THR A 122 3.76 15.18 -6.74
C THR A 122 3.32 15.95 -7.99
N LEU A 123 4.08 15.80 -9.08
CA LEU A 123 3.86 16.55 -10.32
C LEU A 123 3.08 15.73 -11.36
N THR A 124 3.11 14.40 -11.24
CA THR A 124 2.50 13.45 -12.18
C THR A 124 1.80 12.32 -11.44
N CYS A 125 0.84 11.68 -12.09
CA CYS A 125 0.11 10.55 -11.52
C CYS A 125 1.02 9.36 -11.19
N ILE A 126 2.02 9.07 -12.03
CA ILE A 126 3.03 8.02 -11.75
C ILE A 126 3.80 8.32 -10.46
N GLN A 127 4.27 9.56 -10.27
CA GLN A 127 4.95 9.94 -9.02
C GLN A 127 4.04 9.80 -7.80
N PHE A 128 2.73 10.02 -7.97
CA PHE A 128 1.77 9.80 -6.91
C PHE A 128 1.56 8.31 -6.61
N ALA A 129 1.51 7.46 -7.63
CA ALA A 129 1.48 6.01 -7.48
C ALA A 129 2.75 5.48 -6.78
N ASP A 130 3.91 5.97 -7.17
CA ASP A 130 5.19 5.63 -6.54
C ASP A 130 5.21 6.06 -5.07
N PHE A 131 4.63 7.23 -4.77
CA PHE A 131 4.51 7.70 -3.39
C PHE A 131 3.60 6.80 -2.56
N ILE A 132 2.43 6.42 -3.09
CA ILE A 132 1.52 5.46 -2.45
C ILE A 132 2.24 4.14 -2.19
N GLN A 133 2.94 3.59 -3.19
CA GLN A 133 3.67 2.34 -3.04
C GLN A 133 4.78 2.46 -1.99
N ASN A 134 5.54 3.56 -1.97
CA ASN A 134 6.57 3.79 -0.96
C ASN A 134 5.97 3.80 0.47
N VAL A 135 4.75 4.33 0.66
CA VAL A 135 4.07 4.22 1.96
C VAL A 135 3.72 2.77 2.28
N ILE A 136 3.21 2.01 1.30
CA ILE A 136 2.88 0.59 1.45
C ILE A 136 4.13 -0.24 1.79
N ASP A 137 5.25 0.00 1.13
CA ASP A 137 6.50 -0.74 1.37
C ASP A 137 7.00 -0.60 2.81
N HIS A 138 6.77 0.58 3.40
CA HIS A 138 7.18 0.91 4.77
C HIS A 138 6.09 0.61 5.81
N ILE A 139 4.87 0.21 5.41
CA ILE A 139 3.73 0.09 6.31
C ILE A 139 3.93 -0.96 7.41
N ILE A 140 4.75 -1.97 7.12
CA ILE A 140 5.10 -3.02 8.06
C ILE A 140 5.82 -2.49 9.30
N TRP A 141 6.60 -1.41 9.15
CA TRP A 141 7.41 -0.83 10.21
C TRP A 141 6.60 -0.09 11.26
N PHE A 142 5.37 0.32 10.92
CA PHE A 142 4.43 0.87 11.89
C PHE A 142 3.93 -0.18 12.91
N ALA A 143 4.25 -1.46 12.75
CA ALA A 143 4.06 -2.44 13.81
C ALA A 143 4.99 -2.22 15.02
N TYR A 144 6.03 -1.39 14.87
CA TYR A 144 7.06 -1.15 15.88
C TYR A 144 7.04 0.25 16.51
N VAL A 145 6.06 1.08 16.18
CA VAL A 145 5.95 2.45 16.70
C VAL A 145 4.89 2.55 17.81
N ASP A 146 4.90 3.64 18.59
CA ASP A 146 3.82 3.94 19.56
C ASP A 146 2.79 4.90 19.00
N PHE A 147 1.55 4.45 18.84
CA PHE A 147 0.46 5.37 18.54
C PHE A 147 -0.10 6.04 19.80
N LYS A 148 0.43 5.80 21.01
CA LYS A 148 0.03 6.56 22.22
C LYS A 148 0.42 8.04 22.13
N GLY A 149 1.50 8.37 21.43
CA GLY A 149 1.93 9.75 21.21
C GLY A 149 1.01 10.51 20.25
N ALA A 150 0.60 11.73 20.61
CA ALA A 150 -0.24 12.57 19.74
C ALA A 150 0.45 12.99 18.44
N GLN A 151 1.78 13.12 18.46
CA GLN A 151 2.57 13.55 17.30
C GLN A 151 2.46 12.54 16.14
N LEU A 152 2.73 11.26 16.39
CA LEU A 152 2.68 10.23 15.34
C LEU A 152 1.29 10.13 14.72
N ARG A 153 0.24 10.12 15.54
CA ARG A 153 -1.16 10.09 15.07
C ARG A 153 -1.48 11.28 14.17
N ASN A 154 -1.07 12.48 14.58
CA ASN A 154 -1.27 13.69 13.79
C ASN A 154 -0.53 13.61 12.44
N GLU A 155 0.70 13.12 12.41
CA GLU A 155 1.45 12.95 11.16
C GLU A 155 0.82 11.89 10.23
N CYS A 156 0.35 10.77 10.78
CA CYS A 156 -0.41 9.78 10.00
C CYS A 156 -1.72 10.36 9.46
N THR A 157 -2.43 11.16 10.27
CA THR A 157 -3.67 11.84 9.85
C THR A 157 -3.40 12.82 8.70
N LYS A 158 -2.33 13.62 8.80
CA LYS A 158 -1.90 14.52 7.72
C LYS A 158 -1.51 13.76 6.46
N LEU A 159 -0.86 12.60 6.58
CA LEU A 159 -0.48 11.75 5.45
C LEU A 159 -1.73 11.28 4.70
N ILE A 160 -2.72 10.75 5.42
CA ILE A 160 -3.99 10.32 4.81
C ILE A 160 -4.72 11.49 4.15
N GLN A 161 -4.83 12.63 4.84
CA GLN A 161 -5.44 13.84 4.27
C GLN A 161 -4.69 14.36 3.04
N TYR A 162 -3.37 14.17 2.98
CA TYR A 162 -2.58 14.51 1.80
C TYR A 162 -2.90 13.56 0.65
N LEU A 163 -2.88 12.25 0.87
CA LEU A 163 -3.21 11.25 -0.14
C LEU A 163 -4.62 11.46 -0.72
N GLU A 164 -5.62 11.67 0.15
CA GLU A 164 -7.00 11.92 -0.26
C GLU A 164 -7.14 13.23 -1.07
N ARG A 165 -6.43 14.30 -0.70
CA ARG A 165 -6.43 15.57 -1.45
C ARG A 165 -5.70 15.46 -2.78
N GLU A 166 -4.56 14.80 -2.82
CA GLU A 166 -3.81 14.60 -4.07
C GLU A 166 -4.59 13.74 -5.06
N LEU A 167 -5.32 12.71 -4.59
CA LEU A 167 -6.21 11.91 -5.44
C LEU A 167 -7.25 12.78 -6.17
N GLN A 168 -7.80 13.81 -5.51
CA GLN A 168 -8.78 14.72 -6.13
C GLN A 168 -8.22 15.50 -7.32
N ARG A 169 -6.90 15.72 -7.38
CA ARG A 169 -6.23 16.38 -8.52
C ARG A 169 -6.29 15.53 -9.79
N TYR A 170 -6.52 14.23 -9.65
CA TYR A 170 -6.56 13.25 -10.72
C TYR A 170 -7.99 12.75 -10.99
N SER A 171 -9.00 13.58 -10.71
CA SER A 171 -10.43 13.28 -10.94
C SER A 171 -10.80 13.03 -12.41
N SER A 172 -9.93 13.40 -13.36
CA SER A 172 -10.10 13.16 -14.79
C SER A 172 -9.53 11.81 -15.27
N LEU A 173 -8.93 11.01 -14.39
CA LEU A 173 -8.45 9.67 -14.74
C LEU A 173 -9.59 8.72 -15.12
N SER A 174 -9.25 7.64 -15.83
CA SER A 174 -10.21 6.55 -16.06
C SER A 174 -10.67 5.93 -14.75
N ASN A 175 -11.92 5.44 -14.70
CA ASN A 175 -12.49 4.85 -13.50
C ASN A 175 -11.62 3.71 -12.93
N GLY A 176 -10.98 2.91 -13.79
CA GLY A 176 -10.08 1.83 -13.37
C GLY A 176 -8.89 2.34 -12.57
N LEU A 177 -8.17 3.34 -13.08
CA LEU A 177 -7.02 3.94 -12.39
C LEU A 177 -7.43 4.65 -11.10
N GLN A 178 -8.57 5.34 -11.10
CA GLN A 178 -9.12 5.93 -9.88
C GLN A 178 -9.40 4.87 -8.81
N TYR A 179 -9.97 3.71 -9.20
CA TYR A 179 -10.18 2.62 -8.26
C TYR A 179 -8.85 2.08 -7.71
N ILE A 180 -7.84 1.86 -8.55
CA ILE A 180 -6.53 1.35 -8.10
C ILE A 180 -5.91 2.30 -7.07
N LEU A 181 -5.87 3.61 -7.36
CA LEU A 181 -5.35 4.60 -6.41
C LEU A 181 -6.17 4.63 -5.12
N ASN A 182 -7.50 4.66 -5.23
CA ASN A 182 -8.40 4.75 -4.09
C ASN A 182 -8.32 3.51 -3.18
N GLU A 183 -8.28 2.30 -3.74
CA GLU A 183 -8.18 1.06 -2.98
C GLU A 183 -6.81 0.94 -2.27
N ASN A 184 -5.72 1.40 -2.89
CA ASN A 184 -4.41 1.45 -2.23
C ASN A 184 -4.36 2.52 -1.11
N ILE A 185 -5.01 3.68 -1.29
CA ILE A 185 -5.12 4.69 -0.22
C ILE A 185 -5.97 4.18 0.95
N LYS A 186 -7.09 3.50 0.68
CA LYS A 186 -7.88 2.82 1.71
C LYS A 186 -7.05 1.79 2.46
N LEU A 187 -6.25 1.00 1.74
CA LEU A 187 -5.34 0.02 2.35
C LEU A 187 -4.41 0.69 3.36
N ILE A 188 -3.73 1.77 2.96
CA ILE A 188 -2.85 2.52 3.86
C ILE A 188 -3.63 3.00 5.09
N LYS A 189 -4.77 3.67 4.88
CA LYS A 189 -5.61 4.21 5.94
C LYS A 189 -6.04 3.15 6.95
N TYR A 190 -6.63 2.06 6.47
CA TYR A 190 -7.21 1.05 7.35
C TYR A 190 -6.15 0.21 8.05
N VAL A 191 -4.97 0.02 7.47
CA VAL A 191 -3.85 -0.63 8.15
C VAL A 191 -3.28 0.27 9.25
N LEU A 192 -3.13 1.57 9.01
CA LEU A 192 -2.68 2.52 10.03
C LEU A 192 -3.71 2.63 11.17
N ASP A 193 -5.01 2.72 10.85
CA ASP A 193 -6.09 2.71 11.84
C ASP A 193 -6.03 1.44 12.70
N TYR A 194 -5.86 0.27 12.06
CA TYR A 194 -5.72 -1.01 12.76
C TYR A 194 -4.52 -1.03 13.71
N GLN A 195 -3.35 -0.52 13.27
CA GLN A 195 -2.15 -0.46 14.10
C GLN A 195 -2.29 0.52 15.26
N GLU A 196 -2.96 1.65 15.04
CA GLU A 196 -3.30 2.61 16.09
C GLU A 196 -4.22 1.98 17.14
N GLU A 197 -5.34 1.39 16.73
CA GLU A 197 -6.31 0.77 17.64
C GLU A 197 -5.66 -0.33 18.47
N ARG A 198 -4.82 -1.16 17.83
CA ARG A 198 -4.03 -2.19 18.51
C ARG A 198 -3.07 -1.60 19.54
N SER A 199 -2.36 -0.52 19.19
CA SER A 199 -1.43 0.16 20.11
C SER A 199 -2.14 0.79 21.31
N LEU A 200 -3.41 1.16 21.15
CA LEU A 200 -4.26 1.77 22.18
C LEU A 200 -5.12 0.75 22.95
N ASN A 201 -5.01 -0.55 22.63
CA ASN A 201 -5.86 -1.63 23.16
C ASN A 201 -7.37 -1.34 23.01
N ARG A 202 -7.77 -0.76 21.86
CA ARG A 202 -9.17 -0.48 21.53
C ARG A 202 -9.76 -1.59 20.67
N ASP A 203 -11.08 -1.78 20.77
CA ASP A 203 -11.79 -2.66 19.85
C ASP A 203 -11.62 -2.20 18.42
N THR A 204 -11.22 -3.15 17.57
CA THR A 204 -10.76 -2.83 16.22
C THR A 204 -11.95 -2.60 15.28
N VAL A 205 -12.19 -1.36 14.85
CA VAL A 205 -13.19 -1.05 13.81
C VAL A 205 -12.53 -1.29 12.45
N CYS A 206 -12.45 -2.55 12.06
CA CYS A 206 -11.83 -2.89 10.77
C CYS A 206 -12.74 -2.51 9.62
N ARG A 207 -12.19 -1.68 8.74
CA ARG A 207 -12.76 -1.33 7.44
C ARG A 207 -12.02 -2.00 6.29
N LEU A 208 -11.10 -2.93 6.57
CA LEU A 208 -10.36 -3.66 5.53
C LEU A 208 -11.31 -4.46 4.61
N GLU A 209 -12.47 -4.90 5.12
CA GLU A 209 -13.51 -5.54 4.29
C GLU A 209 -14.09 -4.62 3.21
N ASP A 210 -13.99 -3.29 3.38
CA ASP A 210 -14.46 -2.28 2.42
C ASP A 210 -13.49 -2.07 1.24
N ILE A 211 -12.35 -2.76 1.25
CA ILE A 211 -11.37 -2.75 0.17
C ILE A 211 -11.73 -3.83 -0.84
N ARG A 212 -11.79 -3.44 -2.11
CA ARG A 212 -11.94 -4.39 -3.22
C ARG A 212 -10.59 -5.07 -3.49
N GLY A 213 -10.22 -6.06 -2.67
CA GLY A 213 -8.90 -6.69 -2.68
C GLY A 213 -8.39 -7.12 -4.07
N LYS A 214 -9.28 -7.60 -4.96
CA LYS A 214 -8.93 -7.97 -6.35
C LYS A 214 -8.45 -6.80 -7.23
N MET A 215 -8.69 -5.56 -6.84
CA MET A 215 -8.20 -4.36 -7.53
C MET A 215 -6.74 -4.02 -7.17
N LEU A 216 -6.22 -4.58 -6.08
CA LEU A 216 -4.82 -4.46 -5.72
C LEU A 216 -4.04 -5.41 -6.64
N GLN A 217 -3.40 -4.88 -7.68
CA GLN A 217 -2.65 -5.71 -8.63
C GLN A 217 -1.22 -5.99 -8.15
N ASN A 218 -0.59 -5.02 -7.47
CA ASN A 218 0.72 -5.17 -6.87
C ASN A 218 0.72 -6.27 -5.78
N PRO A 219 1.64 -7.26 -5.84
CA PRO A 219 1.67 -8.37 -4.90
C PRO A 219 1.93 -7.94 -3.45
N ILE A 220 2.74 -6.90 -3.20
CA ILE A 220 2.95 -6.37 -1.85
C ILE A 220 1.65 -5.79 -1.29
N SER A 221 0.91 -5.00 -2.08
CA SER A 221 -0.39 -4.46 -1.65
C SER A 221 -1.37 -5.59 -1.31
N GLN A 222 -1.39 -6.67 -2.10
CA GLN A 222 -2.20 -7.85 -1.82
C GLN A 222 -1.76 -8.57 -0.53
N ILE A 223 -0.45 -8.78 -0.33
CA ILE A 223 0.09 -9.40 0.89
C ILE A 223 -0.34 -8.59 2.12
N VAL A 224 -0.14 -7.26 2.09
CA VAL A 224 -0.56 -6.36 3.18
C VAL A 224 -2.05 -6.51 3.43
N TYR A 225 -2.88 -6.42 2.39
CA TYR A 225 -4.33 -6.55 2.50
C TYR A 225 -4.75 -7.86 3.16
N TYR A 226 -4.33 -9.00 2.61
CA TYR A 226 -4.73 -10.31 3.10
C TYR A 226 -4.19 -10.59 4.49
N ASN A 227 -2.94 -10.23 4.78
CA ASN A 227 -2.36 -10.43 6.10
C ASN A 227 -3.08 -9.60 7.18
N TYR A 228 -3.38 -8.32 6.93
CA TYR A 228 -4.10 -7.51 7.90
C TYR A 228 -5.57 -7.90 8.04
N LEU A 229 -6.22 -8.36 6.95
CA LEU A 229 -7.57 -8.90 7.01
C LEU A 229 -7.62 -10.20 7.83
N GLY A 230 -6.63 -11.08 7.67
CA GLY A 230 -6.48 -12.27 8.50
C GLY A 230 -6.27 -11.93 9.98
N LEU A 231 -5.43 -10.94 10.27
CA LEU A 231 -5.17 -10.45 11.63
C LEU A 231 -6.45 -9.93 12.30
N TYR A 232 -7.28 -9.20 11.56
CA TYR A 232 -8.56 -8.73 12.06
C TYR A 232 -9.48 -9.87 12.51
N TYR A 233 -9.71 -10.87 11.65
CA TYR A 233 -10.57 -11.99 12.00
C TYR A 233 -10.02 -12.80 13.17
N ARG A 234 -8.70 -13.03 13.21
CA ARG A 234 -8.05 -13.73 14.32
C ARG A 234 -8.21 -12.95 15.63
N ASN A 235 -8.03 -11.63 15.62
CA ASN A 235 -8.20 -10.83 16.82
C ASN A 235 -9.66 -10.82 17.30
N LYS A 236 -10.64 -10.78 16.39
CA LYS A 236 -12.05 -10.98 16.76
C LYS A 236 -12.29 -12.33 17.43
N ALA A 237 -11.70 -13.41 16.90
CA ALA A 237 -11.76 -14.73 17.53
C ALA A 237 -11.12 -14.71 18.92
N ASN A 238 -9.95 -14.07 19.06
CA ASN A 238 -9.25 -13.91 20.34
C ASN A 238 -10.08 -13.16 21.38
N THR A 239 -10.82 -12.11 20.99
CA THR A 239 -11.73 -11.39 21.91
C THR A 239 -12.82 -12.31 22.45
N LEU A 240 -13.39 -13.18 21.62
CA LEU A 240 -14.36 -14.19 22.07
C LEU A 240 -13.71 -15.25 22.96
N LEU A 241 -12.49 -15.69 22.66
CA LEU A 241 -11.73 -16.62 23.49
C LEU A 241 -11.44 -16.02 24.88
N ARG A 242 -11.05 -14.75 24.95
CA ARG A 242 -10.71 -14.05 26.20
C ARG A 242 -11.86 -13.91 27.20
N GLN A 243 -13.10 -14.28 26.84
CA GLN A 243 -14.22 -14.33 27.78
C GLN A 243 -13.93 -15.21 29.02
N CYS A 244 -13.09 -16.24 28.90
CA CYS A 244 -12.72 -17.11 30.01
C CYS A 244 -11.55 -16.57 30.85
N ASN A 245 -10.73 -15.68 30.30
CA ASN A 245 -9.49 -15.21 30.93
C ASN A 245 -8.97 -13.92 30.29
N SER A 246 -9.22 -12.80 30.96
CA SER A 246 -8.78 -11.48 30.52
C SER A 246 -7.40 -11.06 31.04
N GLN A 247 -6.85 -11.76 32.04
CA GLN A 247 -5.67 -11.30 32.78
C GLN A 247 -4.35 -11.94 32.32
N ASN A 248 -4.38 -13.14 31.75
CA ASN A 248 -3.16 -13.82 31.32
C ASN A 248 -2.62 -13.29 29.98
N ASN A 249 -1.29 -13.33 29.84
CA ASN A 249 -0.60 -13.03 28.58
C ASN A 249 -1.07 -13.97 27.47
N GLU A 250 -1.33 -13.42 26.28
CA GLU A 250 -1.78 -14.19 25.12
C GLU A 250 -0.81 -15.32 24.82
N PHE A 251 -1.34 -16.52 24.56
CA PHE A 251 -0.57 -17.73 24.27
C PHE A 251 0.42 -18.19 25.35
N SER A 252 0.33 -17.68 26.59
CA SER A 252 0.97 -18.35 27.73
C SER A 252 0.29 -19.69 28.02
N PHE A 253 1.01 -20.63 28.66
CA PHE A 253 0.44 -21.92 29.06
C PHE A 253 -0.83 -21.74 29.90
N GLU A 254 -0.82 -20.83 30.87
CA GLU A 254 -2.00 -20.57 31.73
C GLU A 254 -3.18 -19.96 30.94
N TYR A 255 -2.91 -19.09 29.95
CA TYR A 255 -3.94 -18.61 29.04
C TYR A 255 -4.55 -19.76 28.23
N MET A 256 -3.72 -20.57 27.58
CA MET A 256 -4.17 -21.67 26.72
C MET A 256 -4.91 -22.76 27.51
N LYS A 257 -4.40 -23.12 28.68
CA LYS A 257 -5.02 -24.07 29.61
C LYS A 257 -6.39 -23.57 30.07
N SER A 258 -6.53 -22.28 30.38
CA SER A 258 -7.82 -21.72 30.78
C SER A 258 -8.88 -21.81 29.69
N ILE A 259 -8.49 -21.65 28.41
CA ILE A 259 -9.39 -21.81 27.27
C ILE A 259 -9.82 -23.26 27.12
N LEU A 260 -8.87 -24.21 27.13
CA LEU A 260 -9.17 -25.65 27.01
C LEU A 260 -10.12 -26.15 28.10
N GLN A 261 -10.04 -25.58 29.30
CA GLN A 261 -10.87 -25.97 30.45
C GLN A 261 -12.21 -25.24 30.49
N TYR A 262 -12.40 -24.21 29.67
CA TYR A 262 -13.60 -23.41 29.67
C TYR A 262 -14.69 -24.01 28.78
N ASN A 263 -15.89 -24.15 29.33
CA ASN A 263 -17.03 -24.70 28.60
C ASN A 263 -17.76 -23.59 27.81
N TYR A 264 -17.26 -23.28 26.62
CA TYR A 264 -17.87 -22.28 25.74
C TYR A 264 -19.28 -22.71 25.28
N ASN A 265 -20.17 -21.74 25.13
CA ASN A 265 -21.45 -21.95 24.48
C ASN A 265 -21.21 -22.44 23.02
N PRO A 266 -21.91 -23.49 22.54
CA PRO A 266 -21.76 -23.99 21.17
C PRO A 266 -21.91 -22.93 20.06
N LYS A 267 -22.75 -21.90 20.29
CA LYS A 267 -22.88 -20.78 19.35
C LYS A 267 -21.59 -19.95 19.26
N VAL A 268 -20.95 -19.69 20.40
CA VAL A 268 -19.67 -18.95 20.48
C VAL A 268 -18.56 -19.77 19.84
N VAL A 269 -18.51 -21.09 20.07
CA VAL A 269 -17.56 -22.00 19.40
C VAL A 269 -17.71 -21.92 17.88
N LYS A 270 -18.95 -21.94 17.38
CA LYS A 270 -19.23 -21.80 15.94
C LYS A 270 -18.75 -20.46 15.39
N GLU A 271 -19.00 -19.36 16.10
CA GLU A 271 -18.52 -18.02 15.70
C GLU A 271 -17.00 -17.95 15.67
N ILE A 272 -16.31 -18.47 16.70
CA ILE A 272 -14.85 -18.55 16.75
C ILE A 272 -14.33 -19.34 15.54
N ASN A 273 -14.89 -20.52 15.27
CA ASN A 273 -14.47 -21.35 14.14
C ASN A 273 -14.70 -20.65 12.79
N ILE A 274 -15.78 -19.89 12.61
CA ILE A 274 -16.00 -19.10 11.38
C ILE A 274 -14.89 -18.05 11.22
N LEU A 275 -14.57 -17.33 12.30
CA LEU A 275 -13.54 -16.28 12.30
C LEU A 275 -12.14 -16.86 12.05
N LEU A 276 -11.78 -17.96 12.70
CA LEU A 276 -10.48 -18.62 12.50
C LEU A 276 -10.33 -19.17 11.08
N ASN A 277 -11.38 -19.78 10.52
CA ASN A 277 -11.36 -20.21 9.11
C ASN A 277 -11.16 -19.04 8.14
N ARG A 278 -11.81 -17.89 8.40
CA ARG A 278 -11.60 -16.67 7.61
C ARG A 278 -10.19 -16.11 7.79
N ALA A 279 -9.65 -16.12 9.01
CA ALA A 279 -8.28 -15.70 9.27
C ALA A 279 -7.29 -16.57 8.50
N ARG A 280 -7.40 -17.90 8.62
CA ARG A 280 -6.55 -18.87 7.93
C ARG A 280 -6.59 -18.68 6.42
N PHE A 281 -7.78 -18.63 5.82
CA PHE A 281 -7.93 -18.41 4.39
C PHE A 281 -7.18 -17.17 3.88
N ASN A 282 -7.28 -16.05 4.60
CA ASN A 282 -6.59 -14.83 4.20
C ASN A 282 -5.07 -14.93 4.41
N PHE A 283 -4.62 -15.55 5.49
CA PHE A 283 -3.20 -15.76 5.68
C PHE A 283 -2.60 -16.73 4.66
N ASP A 284 -3.32 -17.77 4.24
CA ASP A 284 -2.87 -18.70 3.18
C ASP A 284 -2.66 -17.95 1.85
N LEU A 285 -3.59 -17.05 1.48
CA LEU A 285 -3.44 -16.18 0.31
C LEU A 285 -2.23 -15.25 0.42
N ALA A 286 -2.01 -14.66 1.60
CA ALA A 286 -0.83 -13.82 1.84
C ALA A 286 0.48 -14.63 1.79
N ASP A 287 0.50 -15.86 2.30
CA ASP A 287 1.69 -16.71 2.33
C ASP A 287 2.06 -17.18 0.93
N GLU A 288 1.05 -17.52 0.11
CA GLU A 288 1.25 -17.87 -1.29
C GLU A 288 1.95 -16.76 -2.08
N LEU A 289 1.50 -15.52 -1.89
CA LEU A 289 2.10 -14.33 -2.51
C LEU A 289 3.48 -14.00 -1.93
N ALA A 290 3.68 -14.23 -0.63
CA ALA A 290 4.91 -13.89 0.07
C ALA A 290 6.06 -14.91 -0.09
N LYS A 291 5.88 -16.02 -0.82
CA LYS A 291 6.90 -17.07 -0.98
C LYS A 291 8.29 -16.56 -1.42
N THR A 292 8.33 -15.47 -2.17
CA THR A 292 9.58 -14.84 -2.65
C THR A 292 10.01 -13.63 -1.81
N ASP A 293 9.21 -13.22 -0.83
CA ASP A 293 9.48 -12.11 0.08
C ASP A 293 9.65 -12.66 1.50
N ILE A 294 10.90 -12.90 1.88
CA ILE A 294 11.22 -13.58 3.14
C ILE A 294 10.69 -12.84 4.38
N LEU A 295 10.64 -11.50 4.33
CA LEU A 295 10.16 -10.71 5.45
C LEU A 295 8.68 -10.95 5.65
N TRP A 296 7.87 -10.73 4.60
CA TRP A 296 6.44 -10.97 4.67
C TRP A 296 6.09 -12.42 4.93
N GLN A 297 6.82 -13.36 4.35
CA GLN A 297 6.64 -14.78 4.63
C GLN A 297 6.77 -15.07 6.13
N GLY A 298 7.81 -14.54 6.78
CA GLY A 298 7.99 -14.72 8.22
C GLY A 298 6.87 -14.11 9.06
N TYR A 299 6.29 -12.98 8.65
CA TYR A 299 5.12 -12.41 9.35
C TYR A 299 3.86 -13.23 9.15
N THR A 300 3.57 -13.62 7.91
CA THR A 300 2.35 -14.34 7.56
C THR A 300 2.36 -15.74 8.19
N GLN A 301 3.47 -16.45 8.13
CA GLN A 301 3.58 -17.76 8.77
C GLN A 301 3.48 -17.68 10.30
N TYR A 302 4.09 -16.66 10.92
CA TYR A 302 3.90 -16.44 12.35
C TYR A 302 2.43 -16.15 12.72
N ASN A 303 1.68 -15.48 11.83
CA ASN A 303 0.25 -15.28 12.01
C ASN A 303 -0.57 -16.56 11.83
N LEU A 304 -0.23 -17.39 10.84
CA LEU A 304 -0.81 -18.71 10.62
C LEU A 304 -0.63 -19.61 11.84
N ALA A 305 0.60 -19.71 12.37
CA ALA A 305 0.90 -20.52 13.55
C ALA A 305 -0.02 -20.19 14.73
N ARG A 306 -0.20 -18.89 15.02
CA ARG A 306 -1.08 -18.42 16.10
C ARG A 306 -2.54 -18.77 15.85
N THR A 307 -2.99 -18.71 14.60
CA THR A 307 -4.34 -19.12 14.21
C THR A 307 -4.54 -20.62 14.43
N PHE A 308 -3.59 -21.46 14.01
CA PHE A 308 -3.66 -22.91 14.24
C PHE A 308 -3.65 -23.27 15.72
N VAL A 309 -2.85 -22.57 16.54
CA VAL A 309 -2.89 -22.77 18.00
C VAL A 309 -4.30 -22.45 18.53
N MET A 310 -4.92 -21.34 18.13
CA MET A 310 -6.30 -21.02 18.54
C MET A 310 -7.32 -22.07 18.06
N GLU A 311 -7.17 -22.60 16.84
CA GLU A 311 -8.03 -23.69 16.33
C GLU A 311 -7.89 -24.96 17.17
N TYR A 312 -6.66 -25.30 17.58
CA TYR A 312 -6.39 -26.43 18.47
C TYR A 312 -7.07 -26.27 19.84
N LEU A 313 -7.00 -25.08 20.43
CA LEU A 313 -7.61 -24.80 21.74
C LEU A 313 -9.13 -25.01 21.75
N ILE A 314 -9.78 -24.94 20.59
CA ILE A 314 -11.23 -25.07 20.48
C ILE A 314 -11.67 -26.44 20.00
N ASN A 315 -10.90 -27.11 19.13
CA ASN A 315 -11.34 -28.33 18.46
C ASN A 315 -10.57 -29.60 18.86
N THR A 316 -9.49 -29.49 19.67
CA THR A 316 -8.69 -30.59 20.29
C THR A 316 -8.26 -31.77 19.40
N THR A 317 -8.39 -31.67 18.07
CA THR A 317 -8.23 -32.78 17.11
C THR A 317 -7.03 -32.62 16.16
N VAL A 318 -6.21 -31.57 16.32
CA VAL A 318 -5.25 -31.11 15.30
C VAL A 318 -3.77 -31.24 15.76
N GLU A 319 -3.43 -32.18 16.66
CA GLU A 319 -2.14 -32.15 17.39
C GLU A 319 -0.89 -32.13 16.51
N ASP A 320 -0.68 -33.16 15.69
CA ASP A 320 0.58 -33.32 14.95
C ASP A 320 0.76 -32.27 13.84
N LEU A 321 -0.34 -31.87 13.20
CA LEU A 321 -0.30 -30.91 12.11
C LEU A 321 0.00 -29.50 12.65
N THR A 322 -0.69 -29.09 13.72
CA THR A 322 -0.54 -27.75 14.31
C THR A 322 0.85 -27.53 14.91
N TYR A 323 1.42 -28.52 15.61
CA TYR A 323 2.76 -28.38 16.19
C TYR A 323 3.84 -28.23 15.10
N ASN A 324 3.77 -29.05 14.05
CA ASN A 324 4.71 -29.00 12.95
C ASN A 324 4.60 -27.69 12.14
N TYR A 325 3.38 -27.21 11.89
CA TYR A 325 3.18 -25.90 11.26
C TYR A 325 3.69 -24.77 12.13
N ALA A 326 3.38 -24.76 13.43
CA ALA A 326 3.91 -23.76 14.34
C ALA A 326 5.44 -23.76 14.32
N ARG A 327 6.08 -24.92 14.45
CA ARG A 327 7.55 -25.03 14.37
C ARG A 327 8.12 -24.52 13.04
N SER A 328 7.52 -24.88 11.92
CA SER A 328 7.97 -24.45 10.58
C SER A 328 7.80 -22.94 10.39
N ALA A 329 6.69 -22.38 10.84
CA ALA A 329 6.44 -20.94 10.75
C ALA A 329 7.43 -20.13 11.59
N LEU A 330 7.78 -20.65 12.76
CA LEU A 330 8.73 -20.02 13.66
C LEU A 330 10.16 -20.12 13.12
N SER A 331 10.54 -21.23 12.46
CA SER A 331 11.84 -21.33 11.82
C SER A 331 12.01 -20.31 10.69
N VAL A 332 10.95 -20.01 9.92
CA VAL A 332 11.00 -18.91 8.94
C VAL A 332 11.16 -17.56 9.64
N ARG A 333 10.50 -17.35 10.78
CA ARG A 333 10.71 -16.13 11.57
C ARG A 333 12.15 -16.02 12.08
N ASP A 334 12.74 -17.12 12.52
CA ASP A 334 14.13 -17.18 12.97
C ASP A 334 15.10 -16.81 11.84
N VAL A 335 14.84 -17.30 10.63
CA VAL A 335 15.64 -16.94 9.44
C VAL A 335 15.55 -15.45 9.15
N VAL A 336 14.36 -14.85 9.18
CA VAL A 336 14.18 -13.39 9.02
C VAL A 336 14.97 -12.63 10.07
N CYS A 337 14.81 -12.99 11.34
CA CYS A 337 15.51 -12.36 12.44
C CYS A 337 17.03 -12.53 12.29
N PHE A 338 17.52 -13.69 11.84
CA PHE A 338 18.94 -13.92 11.59
C PHE A 338 19.48 -13.07 10.43
N LEU A 339 18.79 -13.05 9.28
CA LEU A 339 19.22 -12.32 8.08
C LEU A 339 19.30 -10.82 8.29
N TYR A 340 18.39 -10.28 9.10
CA TYR A 340 18.30 -8.84 9.34
C TYR A 340 18.90 -8.41 10.68
N ARG A 341 19.37 -9.36 11.50
CA ARG A 341 20.19 -9.08 12.67
C ARG A 341 21.57 -8.63 12.21
N SER A 342 21.89 -7.37 12.52
CA SER A 342 23.24 -6.84 12.35
C SER A 342 23.99 -6.87 13.69
N ALA A 343 25.33 -6.76 13.66
CA ALA A 343 26.14 -6.54 14.86
C ALA A 343 25.90 -5.15 15.49
N ASN A 344 25.13 -4.28 14.83
CA ASN A 344 24.82 -2.95 15.34
C ASN A 344 23.64 -3.01 16.31
N ASP A 345 23.79 -2.30 17.42
CA ASP A 345 22.72 -2.10 18.41
C ASP A 345 21.67 -1.11 17.87
N SER A 346 20.86 -1.49 16.88
CA SER A 346 19.75 -0.66 16.39
C SER A 346 18.43 -1.05 17.05
N TYR A 347 17.50 -0.09 17.14
CA TYR A 347 16.16 -0.32 17.66
C TYR A 347 15.43 -1.42 16.89
N LEU A 348 15.53 -1.42 15.56
CA LEU A 348 14.87 -2.42 14.72
C LEU A 348 15.44 -3.83 14.98
N ASN A 349 16.74 -3.94 15.24
CA ASN A 349 17.39 -5.19 15.62
C ASN A 349 16.87 -5.73 16.97
N GLU A 350 16.67 -4.84 17.96
CA GLU A 350 16.05 -5.20 19.24
C GLU A 350 14.62 -5.72 19.04
N MET A 351 13.84 -5.09 18.14
CA MET A 351 12.47 -5.54 17.84
C MET A 351 12.44 -6.92 17.17
N PHE A 352 13.33 -7.18 16.20
CA PHE A 352 13.48 -8.52 15.63
C PHE A 352 13.85 -9.57 16.68
N TYR A 353 14.73 -9.23 17.63
CA TYR A 353 15.08 -10.14 18.73
C TYR A 353 13.90 -10.42 19.67
N LYS A 354 13.09 -9.39 19.97
CA LYS A 354 11.86 -9.57 20.77
C LYS A 354 10.88 -10.50 20.07
N GLU A 355 10.69 -10.35 18.76
CA GLU A 355 9.78 -11.22 18.00
C GLU A 355 10.28 -12.65 17.90
N TYR A 356 11.59 -12.85 17.72
CA TYR A 356 12.21 -14.17 17.85
C TYR A 356 11.91 -14.80 19.22
N THR A 357 12.06 -14.03 20.29
CA THR A 357 11.80 -14.52 21.66
C THR A 357 10.32 -14.85 21.87
N TYR A 358 9.40 -14.03 21.34
CA TYR A 358 7.96 -14.33 21.39
C TYR A 358 7.61 -15.60 20.60
N ALA A 359 8.21 -15.77 19.43
CA ALA A 359 8.07 -16.95 18.60
C ALA A 359 8.52 -18.23 19.33
N ASP A 360 9.74 -18.23 19.88
CA ASP A 360 10.28 -19.36 20.62
C ASP A 360 9.44 -19.69 21.88
N ASN A 361 9.00 -18.66 22.61
CA ASN A 361 8.12 -18.85 23.76
C ASN A 361 6.77 -19.47 23.38
N LEU A 362 6.15 -19.05 22.27
CA LEU A 362 4.90 -19.66 21.79
C LEU A 362 5.06 -21.17 21.60
N LEU A 363 6.15 -21.62 20.96
CA LEU A 363 6.39 -23.05 20.75
C LEU A 363 6.59 -23.82 22.05
N LYS A 364 7.35 -23.25 22.99
CA LYS A 364 7.61 -23.86 24.29
C LYS A 364 6.34 -23.99 25.11
N GLU A 365 5.56 -22.92 25.20
CA GLU A 365 4.29 -22.90 25.94
C GLU A 365 3.27 -23.85 25.30
N PHE A 366 3.21 -23.91 23.96
CA PHE A 366 2.33 -24.83 23.26
C PHE A 366 2.75 -26.30 23.44
N LYS A 367 4.06 -26.60 23.44
CA LYS A 367 4.54 -27.95 23.76
C LYS A 367 4.13 -28.39 25.17
N LYS A 368 4.32 -27.53 26.18
CA LYS A 368 3.85 -27.79 27.56
C LYS A 368 2.36 -28.13 27.59
N LEU A 369 1.55 -27.39 26.82
CA LEU A 369 0.12 -27.63 26.71
C LEU A 369 -0.20 -29.01 26.13
N THR A 370 0.41 -29.38 25.00
CA THR A 370 0.19 -30.69 24.36
C THR A 370 0.60 -31.84 25.27
N THR A 371 1.69 -31.71 26.04
CA THR A 371 2.07 -32.71 27.05
C THR A 371 1.01 -32.83 28.14
N PHE A 372 0.53 -31.70 28.67
CA PHE A 372 -0.53 -31.69 29.70
C PHE A 372 -1.85 -32.33 29.23
N VAL A 373 -2.23 -32.12 27.96
CA VAL A 373 -3.43 -32.74 27.38
C VAL A 373 -3.24 -34.26 27.25
N ASN A 374 -2.09 -34.69 26.72
CA ASN A 374 -1.79 -36.12 26.54
C ASN A 374 -1.70 -36.89 27.87
N ASP A 375 -1.13 -36.27 28.91
CA ASP A 375 -1.07 -36.86 30.25
C ASP A 375 -2.46 -37.07 30.85
N LYS A 376 -3.43 -36.18 30.54
CA LYS A 376 -4.82 -36.29 31.00
C LYS A 376 -5.67 -37.28 30.23
N VAL A 377 -5.37 -37.53 28.96
CA VAL A 377 -6.08 -38.53 28.14
C VAL A 377 -5.59 -39.95 28.48
N SER A 378 -4.35 -40.07 28.96
CA SER A 378 -3.72 -41.34 29.34
C SER A 378 -4.00 -41.77 30.80
N SER A 379 -4.60 -40.89 31.60
CA SER A 379 -5.03 -41.11 33.00
C SER A 379 -6.55 -41.30 33.09
#